data_AF-A0A2G2X3I1-F1
#
_entry.id   AF-A0A2G2X3I1-F1
#
_cell.length_a   1.000
_cell.length_b   1.000
_cell.length_c   1.000
_cell.angle_alpha   90.00
_cell.angle_beta   90.00
_cell.angle_gamma   90.00
#
_symmetry.space_group_name_H-M   'P 1'
#
loop_
_entity.id
_entity.type
_entity.pdbx_description
1 polymer ?
#
loop_
_entity_poly.entity_id
_entity_poly.type
_entity_poly.pdbx_seq_one_letter_code
_entity_poly.pdbx_strand_id
1 'polypeptide(L)'
;MAYASIASLVRTMELLLTSDSPMLSLAFCHRKEIVALHKKVSSIEAFLKNSEKKICNYGAMTDLEARIKGFANAAEDKIEFGLREAMIAEDETRRGKANEELHQSLQ
;
A
#
# COMPACT_ATOMS: atom_id res chain seq x y z
N MET A 1 -8.78 12.95 -6.81
CA MET A 1 -8.86 11.47 -6.76
C MET A 1 -7.53 10.81 -6.36
N ALA A 2 -6.39 11.13 -7.00
CA ALA A 2 -5.11 10.48 -6.64
C ALA A 2 -4.73 10.66 -5.16
N TYR A 3 -4.92 11.88 -4.62
CA TYR A 3 -4.67 12.16 -3.21
C TYR A 3 -5.47 11.24 -2.29
N ALA A 4 -6.76 11.07 -2.55
CA ALA A 4 -7.63 10.22 -1.74
C ALA A 4 -7.18 8.75 -1.77
N SER A 5 -6.81 8.22 -2.94
CA SER A 5 -6.30 6.84 -3.05
C SER A 5 -4.95 6.66 -2.34
N ILE A 6 -4.04 7.62 -2.46
CA ILE A 6 -2.76 7.58 -1.75
C ILE A 6 -2.97 7.67 -0.23
N ALA A 7 -3.85 8.57 0.23
CA ALA A 7 -4.18 8.69 1.64
C ALA A 7 -4.84 7.42 2.20
N SER A 8 -5.68 6.72 1.39
CA SER A 8 -6.22 5.40 1.74
C SER A 8 -5.09 4.38 1.95
N LEU A 9 -4.19 4.26 0.97
CA LEU A 9 -3.05 3.34 1.04
C LEU A 9 -2.14 3.62 2.26
N VAL A 10 -1.85 4.90 2.53
CA VAL A 10 -1.10 5.32 3.74
C VAL A 10 -1.81 4.83 4.99
N ARG A 11 -3.12 5.11 5.09
CA ARG A 11 -3.91 4.70 6.26
C ARG A 11 -3.96 3.19 6.43
N THR A 12 -4.06 2.43 5.35
CA THR A 12 -4.00 0.97 5.38
C THR A 12 -2.65 0.50 5.93
N MET A 13 -1.53 1.06 5.47
CA MET A 13 -0.20 0.75 6.02
C MET A 13 -0.08 1.13 7.50
N GLU A 14 -0.58 2.29 7.92
CA GLU A 14 -0.58 2.70 9.33
C GLU A 14 -1.34 1.70 10.21
N LEU A 15 -2.55 1.30 9.79
CA LEU A 15 -3.35 0.31 10.51
C LEU A 15 -2.62 -1.02 10.67
N LEU A 16 -1.91 -1.47 9.63
CA LEU A 16 -1.08 -2.68 9.69
C LEU A 16 0.10 -2.53 10.66
N LEU A 17 0.65 -1.33 10.81
CA LEU A 17 1.81 -1.06 11.67
C LEU A 17 1.44 -0.84 13.15
N THR A 18 0.19 -0.46 13.45
CA THR A 18 -0.24 -0.08 14.81
C THR A 18 -1.16 -1.08 15.50
N SER A 19 -1.67 -2.10 14.81
CA SER A 19 -2.69 -3.00 15.37
C SER A 19 -2.07 -4.30 15.94
N ASP A 20 -2.61 -4.74 17.09
CA ASP A 20 -2.16 -5.91 17.85
C ASP A 20 -2.92 -7.21 17.46
N SER A 21 -3.54 -7.25 16.28
CA SER A 21 -4.35 -8.38 15.82
C SER A 21 -3.53 -9.63 15.48
N PRO A 22 -4.05 -10.85 15.70
CA PRO A 22 -3.44 -12.10 15.22
C PRO A 22 -3.20 -12.12 13.70
N MET A 23 -4.07 -11.46 12.93
CA MET A 23 -3.94 -11.26 11.48
C MET A 23 -2.62 -10.54 11.10
N LEU A 24 -2.05 -9.80 12.05
CA LEU A 24 -0.87 -8.95 11.88
C LEU A 24 0.41 -9.56 12.42
N SER A 25 0.35 -10.71 13.11
CA SER A 25 1.57 -11.51 13.36
C SER A 25 2.28 -11.84 12.05
N LEU A 26 1.52 -11.97 10.97
CA LEU A 26 2.03 -12.21 9.62
C LEU A 26 2.49 -10.92 8.93
N ALA A 27 1.77 -9.80 9.10
CA ALA A 27 2.22 -8.48 8.64
C ALA A 27 3.51 -8.03 9.36
N PHE A 28 3.74 -8.48 10.59
CA PHE A 28 4.97 -8.24 11.33
C PHE A 28 6.21 -8.78 10.59
N CYS A 29 6.08 -9.91 9.88
CA CYS A 29 7.16 -10.44 9.04
C CYS A 29 7.57 -9.47 7.92
N HIS A 30 6.64 -8.64 7.44
CA HIS A 30 6.86 -7.65 6.38
C HIS A 30 6.95 -6.21 6.89
N ARG A 31 7.10 -6.02 8.21
CA ARG A 31 7.05 -4.70 8.83
C ARG A 31 8.10 -3.75 8.25
N LYS A 32 9.30 -4.26 7.93
CA LYS A 32 10.38 -3.43 7.39
C LYS A 32 10.04 -2.91 6.01
N GLU A 33 9.48 -3.77 5.17
CA GLU A 33 9.08 -3.52 3.80
C GLU A 33 7.89 -2.56 3.78
N ILE A 34 6.88 -2.80 4.62
CA ILE A 34 5.72 -1.90 4.79
C ILE A 34 6.16 -0.52 5.27
N VAL A 35 7.09 -0.42 6.24
CA VAL A 35 7.63 0.88 6.69
C VAL A 35 8.39 1.59 5.56
N ALA A 36 9.17 0.86 4.75
CA ALA A 36 9.90 1.44 3.63
C ALA A 36 8.95 1.97 2.55
N LEU A 37 7.93 1.19 2.20
CA LEU A 37 6.89 1.58 1.26
C LEU A 37 6.08 2.77 1.78
N HIS A 38 5.66 2.74 3.05
CA HIS A 38 4.94 3.83 3.70
C HIS A 38 5.71 5.15 3.58
N LYS A 39 7.02 5.18 3.87
CA LYS A 39 7.84 6.40 3.71
C LYS A 39 7.80 6.95 2.28
N LYS A 40 7.90 6.08 1.26
CA LYS A 40 7.83 6.48 -0.15
C LYS A 40 6.45 7.05 -0.48
N VAL A 41 5.38 6.36 -0.08
CA VAL A 41 3.99 6.74 -0.36
C VAL A 41 3.60 8.03 0.38
N SER A 42 3.98 8.21 1.64
CA SER A 42 3.74 9.46 2.39
C SER A 42 4.44 10.66 1.75
N SER A 43 5.60 10.46 1.11
CA SER A 43 6.25 11.52 0.33
C SER A 43 5.41 11.94 -0.89
N ILE A 44 4.75 10.98 -1.55
CA ILE A 44 3.82 11.24 -2.66
C ILE A 44 2.57 11.94 -2.13
N GLU A 45 2.03 11.51 -0.99
CA GLU A 45 0.87 12.15 -0.34
C GLU A 45 1.14 13.64 -0.07
N ALA A 46 2.29 13.94 0.54
CA ALA A 46 2.72 15.31 0.83
C ALA A 46 2.88 16.14 -0.45
N PHE A 47 3.45 15.55 -1.50
CA PHE A 47 3.55 16.21 -2.82
C PHE A 47 2.17 16.53 -3.39
N LEU A 48 1.25 15.56 -3.41
CA LEU A 48 -0.10 15.72 -3.95
C LEU A 48 -0.89 16.80 -3.20
N LYS A 49 -0.82 16.79 -1.86
CA LYS A 49 -1.44 17.79 -0.99
C LYS A 49 -0.97 19.21 -1.28
N ASN A 50 0.31 19.36 -1.65
CA ASN A 50 0.90 20.65 -2.00
C ASN A 50 0.58 21.05 -3.45
N SER A 51 0.43 20.09 -4.37
CA SER A 51 0.06 20.35 -5.75
C SER A 51 -1.39 20.79 -5.92
N GLU A 52 -2.33 20.25 -5.13
CA GLU A 52 -3.76 20.59 -5.23
C GLU A 52 -4.02 22.10 -5.03
N LYS A 53 -3.14 22.80 -4.32
CA LYS A 53 -3.19 24.25 -4.09
C LYS A 53 -2.65 25.11 -5.24
N LYS A 54 -2.03 24.52 -6.28
CA LYS A 54 -1.18 25.25 -7.26
C LYS A 54 -1.54 25.02 -8.74
N ILE A 55 -2.61 24.28 -9.08
CA ILE A 55 -2.78 23.80 -10.46
C ILE A 55 -3.58 24.78 -11.33
N CYS A 56 -2.89 25.43 -12.29
CA CYS A 56 -3.46 26.29 -13.32
C CYS A 56 -3.58 25.62 -14.72
N ASN A 57 -3.25 24.33 -14.88
CA ASN A 57 -3.35 23.64 -16.18
C ASN A 57 -3.83 22.19 -16.02
N TYR A 58 -5.05 21.91 -16.49
CA TYR A 58 -5.83 20.69 -16.19
C TYR A 58 -5.45 19.46 -17.05
N GLY A 59 -4.91 19.67 -18.27
CA GLY A 59 -4.74 18.60 -19.27
C GLY A 59 -3.70 17.54 -18.92
N ALA A 60 -2.45 17.94 -18.66
CA ALA A 60 -1.35 17.00 -18.33
C ALA A 60 -1.45 16.40 -16.92
N MET A 61 -2.17 17.07 -16.02
CA MET A 61 -2.40 16.59 -14.65
C MET A 61 -3.34 15.37 -14.59
N THR A 62 -4.24 15.22 -15.56
CA THR A 62 -5.28 14.18 -15.52
C THR A 62 -4.71 12.77 -15.72
N ASP A 63 -3.77 12.58 -16.65
CA ASP A 63 -3.11 11.27 -16.86
C ASP A 63 -2.26 10.87 -15.65
N LEU A 64 -1.47 11.81 -15.12
CA LEU A 64 -0.66 11.58 -13.94
C LEU A 64 -1.53 11.20 -12.73
N GLU A 65 -2.65 11.90 -12.53
CA GLU A 65 -3.60 11.60 -11.47
C GLU A 65 -4.19 10.19 -11.61
N ALA A 66 -4.59 9.80 -12.83
CA ALA A 66 -5.12 8.46 -13.10
C ALA A 66 -4.08 7.37 -12.83
N ARG A 67 -2.82 7.59 -13.23
CA ARG A 67 -1.71 6.65 -12.99
C ARG A 67 -1.40 6.48 -11.51
N ILE A 68 -1.36 7.57 -10.75
CA ILE A 68 -1.12 7.51 -9.30
C ILE A 68 -2.28 6.82 -8.58
N LYS A 69 -3.52 7.12 -8.96
CA LYS A 69 -4.71 6.43 -8.45
C LYS A 69 -4.63 4.92 -8.71
N GLY A 70 -4.32 4.52 -9.95
CA GLY A 70 -4.21 3.11 -10.33
C GLY A 70 -3.11 2.40 -9.54
N PHE A 71 -1.95 3.04 -9.37
CA PHE A 71 -0.88 2.52 -8.53
C PHE A 71 -1.33 2.32 -7.08
N ALA A 72 -1.95 3.33 -6.47
CA ALA A 72 -2.35 3.29 -5.06
C ALA A 72 -3.35 2.15 -4.80
N ASN A 73 -4.38 2.05 -5.64
CA ASN A 73 -5.39 1.00 -5.54
C ASN A 73 -4.77 -0.40 -5.73
N ALA A 74 -3.91 -0.58 -6.74
CA ALA A 74 -3.27 -1.87 -6.99
C ALA A 74 -2.32 -2.29 -5.86
N ALA A 75 -1.62 -1.33 -5.24
CA ALA A 75 -0.78 -1.59 -4.09
C ALA A 75 -1.62 -2.00 -2.86
N GLU A 76 -2.74 -1.32 -2.61
CA GLU A 76 -3.66 -1.65 -1.52
C GLU A 76 -4.24 -3.06 -1.70
N ASP A 77 -4.79 -3.36 -2.88
CA ASP A 77 -5.35 -4.66 -3.23
C ASP A 77 -4.32 -5.78 -3.03
N LYS A 78 -3.06 -5.56 -3.43
CA LYS A 78 -2.02 -6.58 -3.35
C LYS A 78 -1.57 -6.85 -1.91
N ILE A 79 -1.53 -5.82 -1.07
CA ILE A 79 -1.24 -5.96 0.36
C ILE A 79 -2.36 -6.75 1.05
N GLU A 80 -3.61 -6.36 0.84
CA GLU A 80 -4.76 -7.02 1.46
C GLU A 80 -4.88 -8.48 0.99
N PHE A 81 -4.71 -8.72 -0.31
CA PHE A 81 -4.76 -10.06 -0.89
C PHE A 81 -3.66 -10.96 -0.34
N GLY A 82 -2.40 -10.50 -0.36
CA GLY A 82 -1.27 -11.32 0.12
C GLY A 82 -1.37 -11.66 1.60
N LEU A 83 -1.84 -10.71 2.43
CA LEU A 83 -2.08 -10.96 3.85
C LEU A 83 -3.22 -11.97 4.05
N ARG A 84 -4.31 -11.85 3.28
CA ARG A 84 -5.44 -12.79 3.34
C ARG A 84 -5.01 -14.20 2.94
N GLU A 85 -4.32 -14.36 1.81
CA GLU A 85 -3.87 -15.66 1.31
C GLU A 85 -2.98 -16.37 2.33
N ALA A 86 -2.03 -15.65 2.91
CA ALA A 86 -1.14 -16.24 3.90
C ALA A 86 -1.84 -16.48 5.26
N MET A 87 -2.95 -15.79 5.56
CA MET A 87 -3.79 -16.07 6.74
C MET A 87 -4.65 -17.33 6.55
N ILE A 88 -5.26 -17.52 5.37
CA ILE A 88 -6.17 -18.65 5.12
C ILE A 88 -5.46 -19.93 4.70
N ALA A 89 -4.16 -19.87 4.37
CA ALA A 89 -3.39 -21.04 4.00
C ALA A 89 -3.31 -22.07 5.13
N GLU A 90 -3.88 -23.26 4.89
CA GLU A 90 -3.99 -24.34 5.87
C GLU A 90 -2.64 -25.05 6.14
N ASP A 91 -1.74 -25.08 5.16
CA ASP A 91 -0.42 -25.70 5.29
C ASP A 91 0.73 -24.69 5.22
N GLU A 92 1.85 -25.05 5.85
CA GLU A 92 3.01 -24.18 6.00
C GLU A 92 3.71 -23.86 4.66
N THR A 93 3.61 -24.75 3.66
CA THR A 93 4.21 -24.53 2.34
C THR A 93 3.46 -23.44 1.57
N ARG A 94 2.11 -23.54 1.53
CA ARG A 94 1.27 -22.53 0.89
C ARG A 94 1.37 -21.18 1.58
N ARG A 95 1.39 -21.18 2.92
CA ARG A 95 1.60 -19.97 3.72
C ARG A 95 2.94 -19.32 3.42
N GLY A 96 4.03 -20.11 3.37
CA GLY A 96 5.36 -19.63 3.02
C GLY A 96 5.42 -19.01 1.62
N LYS A 97 4.79 -19.66 0.63
CA LYS A 97 4.71 -19.14 -0.74
C LYS A 97 3.95 -17.81 -0.82
N ALA A 98 2.77 -17.72 -0.20
CA ALA A 98 1.99 -16.49 -0.17
C ALA A 98 2.76 -15.34 0.52
N ASN A 99 3.52 -15.68 1.57
CA ASN A 99 4.37 -14.72 2.28
C ASN A 99 5.52 -14.19 1.42
N GLU A 100 6.16 -15.06 0.63
CA GLU A 100 7.22 -14.69 -0.31
C GLU A 100 6.68 -13.81 -1.46
N GLU A 101 5.53 -14.17 -2.03
CA GLU A 101 4.88 -13.38 -3.09
C GLU A 101 4.49 -11.98 -2.60
N LEU A 102 4.02 -11.87 -1.35
CA LEU A 102 3.75 -10.58 -0.71
C LEU A 102 5.05 -9.79 -0.50
N HIS A 103 6.12 -10.44 -0.01
CA HIS A 103 7.42 -9.79 0.19
C HIS A 103 7.95 -9.18 -1.11
N GLN A 104 7.95 -9.95 -2.21
CA GLN A 104 8.39 -9.48 -3.53
C GLN A 104 7.54 -8.33 -4.05
N SER A 105 6.27 -8.27 -3.67
CA SER A 105 5.35 -7.20 -4.07
C SER A 105 5.57 -5.89 -3.32
N LEU A 106 6.19 -5.95 -2.13
CA LEU A 106 6.45 -4.78 -1.28
C LEU A 106 7.81 -4.11 -1.56
N GLN A 107 8.70 -4.76 -2.33
CA GLN A 107 10.00 -4.20 -2.75
C GLN A 107 9.84 -3.14 -3.85
#